data_AF-C5T6J1-F1
#
_entry.id   AF-C5T6J1-F1
#
_cell.length_a   1.000
_cell.length_b   1.000
_cell.length_c   1.000
_cell.angle_alpha   90.00
_cell.angle_beta   90.00
_cell.angle_gamma   90.00
#
_symmetry.space_group_name_H-M   'P 1'
#
loop_
_entity.id
_entity.type
_entity.pdbx_description
1 polymer ?
#
loop_
_entity_poly.entity_id
_entity_poly.type
_entity_poly.pdbx_seq_one_letter_code
_entity_poly.pdbx_strand_id
1 'polypeptide(L)'
;MLDQANYVLVQKSVASGDWTLVSISKTRQPITNERQERIVINKSLTAFAPDYTDYSFQTYVDRGNYNFETTIMHCKSTPLKAKQYGPCNSEFASVFVPMSVTKAYVAGRMGYAAKKEWEDPLTNTRRYVDSPQWVLQVVGAFEKLGIPKNK
;
A
#
# COMPACT_ATOMS: atom_id res chain seq x y z
N MET A 1 -21.96 19.08 -4.37
CA MET A 1 -20.62 19.60 -4.74
C MET A 1 -19.60 18.58 -4.30
N LEU A 2 -18.78 18.06 -5.22
CA LEU A 2 -17.64 17.20 -4.84
C LEU A 2 -16.65 18.10 -4.08
N ASP A 3 -16.45 17.83 -2.80
CA ASP A 3 -15.41 18.48 -2.01
C ASP A 3 -14.07 18.36 -2.76
N GLN A 4 -13.37 19.49 -2.96
CA GLN A 4 -12.15 19.54 -3.78
C GLN A 4 -11.09 18.60 -3.20
N ALA A 5 -10.74 17.54 -3.94
CA ALA A 5 -9.66 16.64 -3.58
C ALA A 5 -8.30 17.34 -3.74
N ASN A 6 -7.42 17.18 -2.76
CA ASN A 6 -6.01 17.56 -2.84
C ASN A 6 -5.16 16.32 -3.10
N TYR A 7 -4.18 16.44 -3.98
CA TYR A 7 -3.16 15.44 -4.23
C TYR A 7 -1.97 15.70 -3.32
N VAL A 8 -1.56 14.65 -2.60
CA VAL A 8 -0.37 14.63 -1.76
C VAL A 8 0.66 13.75 -2.42
N LEU A 9 1.81 14.34 -2.75
CA LEU A 9 2.97 13.61 -3.26
C LEU A 9 3.93 13.38 -2.08
N VAL A 10 4.24 12.13 -1.80
CA VAL A 10 5.22 11.73 -0.79
C VAL A 10 6.37 10.97 -1.44
N GLN A 11 7.49 10.85 -0.76
CA GLN A 11 8.66 10.11 -1.23
C GLN A 11 9.24 9.29 -0.09
N LYS A 12 9.68 8.07 -0.39
CA LYS A 12 10.41 7.23 0.54
C LYS A 12 11.92 7.26 0.28
N SER A 13 12.71 7.42 1.33
CA SER A 13 14.16 7.31 1.29
C SER A 13 14.57 5.84 1.13
N VAL A 14 15.44 5.52 0.16
CA VAL A 14 15.99 4.15 0.05
C VAL A 14 17.08 3.90 1.07
N ALA A 15 17.77 4.95 1.53
CA ALA A 15 18.83 4.79 2.52
C ALA A 15 18.25 4.51 3.92
N SER A 16 17.16 5.18 4.29
CA SER A 16 16.60 5.11 5.65
C SER A 16 15.22 4.47 5.73
N GLY A 17 14.51 4.29 4.61
CA GLY A 17 13.14 3.80 4.60
C GLY A 17 12.10 4.84 5.01
N ASP A 18 12.52 6.05 5.39
CA ASP A 18 11.65 7.10 5.89
C ASP A 18 10.80 7.74 4.80
N TRP A 19 9.59 8.14 5.17
CA TRP A 19 8.67 8.88 4.32
C TRP A 19 8.81 10.39 4.50
N THR A 20 8.73 11.11 3.40
CA THR A 20 8.78 12.58 3.35
C THR A 20 7.65 13.13 2.49
N LEU A 21 7.12 14.29 2.88
CA LEU A 21 6.13 15.01 2.09
C LEU A 21 6.85 15.86 1.02
N VAL A 22 6.56 15.60 -0.25
CA VAL A 22 7.12 16.36 -1.39
C VAL A 22 6.24 17.58 -1.69
N SER A 23 4.94 17.39 -1.88
CA SER A 23 4.02 18.49 -2.19
C SER A 23 2.55 18.18 -1.89
N ILE A 24 1.75 19.24 -1.78
CA ILE A 24 0.29 19.20 -1.68
C ILE A 24 -0.25 20.13 -2.76
N SER A 25 -1.19 19.67 -3.59
CA SER A 25 -1.70 20.45 -4.72
C SER A 25 -3.13 20.08 -5.10
N LYS A 26 -3.86 20.99 -5.75
CA LYS A 26 -5.22 20.70 -6.25
C LYS A 26 -5.24 19.86 -7.53
N THR A 27 -4.09 19.74 -8.19
CA THR A 27 -3.93 19.02 -9.46
C THR A 27 -2.91 17.91 -9.31
N ARG A 28 -3.16 16.77 -9.96
CA ARG A 28 -2.27 15.62 -9.97
C ARG A 28 -0.87 16.00 -10.44
N GLN A 29 0.13 15.89 -9.57
CA GLN A 29 1.54 16.05 -9.93
C GLN A 29 2.07 14.79 -10.64
N PRO A 30 2.96 14.94 -11.64
CA PRO A 30 3.66 13.81 -12.24
C PRO A 30 4.66 13.20 -11.26
N ILE A 31 4.88 11.89 -11.40
CA ILE A 31 5.95 11.17 -10.69
C ILE A 31 7.23 11.36 -11.50
N THR A 32 8.26 11.96 -10.91
CA THR A 32 9.53 12.24 -11.59
C THR A 32 10.62 11.19 -11.32
N ASN A 33 10.43 10.32 -10.33
CA ASN A 33 11.27 9.15 -10.08
C ASN A 33 10.50 8.04 -9.34
N GLU A 34 11.06 6.84 -9.30
CA GLU A 34 10.40 5.65 -8.75
C GLU A 34 10.17 5.66 -7.22
N ARG A 35 10.70 6.63 -6.48
CA ARG A 35 10.54 6.69 -5.01
C ARG A 35 9.37 7.55 -4.57
N GLN A 36 8.74 8.26 -5.51
CA GLN A 36 7.59 9.10 -5.25
C GLN A 36 6.29 8.30 -5.33
N GLU A 37 5.38 8.61 -4.42
CA GLU A 37 4.05 8.06 -4.32
C GLU A 37 3.01 9.19 -4.27
N ARG A 38 1.85 8.97 -4.89
CA ARG A 38 0.75 9.94 -4.86
C ARG A 38 -0.46 9.39 -4.13
N ILE A 39 -1.03 10.22 -3.26
CA ILE A 39 -2.24 9.93 -2.50
C ILE A 39 -3.26 11.04 -2.76
N VAL A 40 -4.51 10.66 -2.98
CA VAL A 40 -5.63 11.60 -3.06
C VAL A 40 -6.21 11.79 -1.66
N ILE A 41 -6.36 13.03 -1.23
CA ILE A 41 -6.98 13.41 0.03
C ILE A 41 -8.24 14.21 -0.25
N ASN A 42 -9.37 13.72 0.25
CA ASN A 42 -10.66 14.39 0.25
C ASN A 42 -10.99 14.87 1.67
N LYS A 43 -11.66 16.02 1.81
CA LYS A 43 -12.13 16.60 3.08
C LYS A 43 -12.99 15.66 3.93
N SER A 44 -13.76 14.77 3.30
CA SER A 44 -14.56 13.71 3.95
C SER A 44 -13.76 12.44 4.29
N LEU A 45 -12.45 12.42 4.03
CA LEU A 45 -11.55 11.26 4.23
C LEU A 45 -11.93 9.99 3.44
N THR A 46 -12.91 10.02 2.53
CA THR A 46 -13.52 8.80 1.98
C THR A 46 -12.82 8.16 0.78
N ALA A 47 -11.62 8.57 0.39
CA ALA A 47 -10.90 7.90 -0.68
C ALA A 47 -9.41 7.77 -0.39
N PHE A 48 -9.08 6.94 0.61
CA PHE A 48 -7.74 6.40 0.88
C PHE A 48 -7.29 5.39 -0.17
N ALA A 49 -7.71 5.55 -1.42
CA ALA A 49 -7.11 4.79 -2.50
C ALA A 49 -5.80 5.50 -2.80
N PRO A 50 -4.62 4.87 -2.61
CA PRO A 50 -3.46 5.27 -3.39
C PRO A 50 -3.93 5.30 -4.84
N ASP A 51 -3.38 6.19 -5.64
CA ASP A 51 -3.82 6.43 -7.02
C ASP A 51 -3.40 5.28 -7.95
N TYR A 52 -3.78 4.07 -7.56
CA TYR A 52 -3.66 2.84 -8.28
C TYR A 52 -4.66 2.90 -9.40
N THR A 53 -4.14 2.82 -10.62
CA THR A 53 -4.96 2.70 -11.82
C THR A 53 -5.37 1.25 -12.08
N ASP A 54 -4.96 0.32 -11.21
CA ASP A 54 -5.18 -1.12 -11.35
C ASP A 54 -6.45 -1.61 -10.66
N TYR A 55 -7.20 -2.45 -11.37
CA TYR A 55 -8.51 -2.99 -10.95
C TYR A 55 -8.46 -4.44 -10.43
N SER A 56 -7.29 -5.06 -10.33
CA SER A 56 -7.15 -6.51 -10.11
C SER A 56 -6.97 -6.93 -8.64
N PHE A 57 -7.62 -6.23 -7.71
CA PHE A 57 -7.61 -6.61 -6.31
C PHE A 57 -8.50 -7.84 -6.06
N GLN A 58 -8.06 -8.70 -5.15
CA GLN A 58 -8.80 -9.86 -4.65
C GLN A 58 -8.96 -9.71 -3.14
N THR A 59 -10.12 -10.08 -2.58
CA THR A 59 -10.29 -10.12 -1.12
C THR A 59 -9.90 -11.50 -0.60
N TYR A 60 -9.06 -11.53 0.44
CA TYR A 60 -8.69 -12.74 1.17
C TYR A 60 -9.27 -12.67 2.58
N VAL A 61 -9.87 -13.77 3.05
CA VAL A 61 -10.40 -13.90 4.41
C VAL A 61 -9.53 -14.86 5.21
N ASP A 62 -8.89 -14.38 6.27
CA ASP A 62 -8.08 -15.25 7.14
C ASP A 62 -8.92 -15.93 8.22
N ARG A 63 -9.41 -17.13 7.91
CA ARG A 63 -10.20 -17.94 8.86
C ARG A 63 -9.43 -18.35 10.12
N GLY A 64 -8.11 -18.34 10.09
CA GLY A 64 -7.25 -18.66 11.25
C GLY A 64 -6.90 -17.45 12.12
N ASN A 65 -7.34 -16.26 11.73
CA ASN A 65 -7.09 -15.00 12.41
C ASN A 65 -8.35 -14.12 12.44
N TYR A 66 -9.35 -14.56 13.20
CA TYR A 66 -10.58 -13.80 13.48
C TYR A 66 -11.37 -13.35 12.22
N ASN A 67 -11.21 -14.05 11.09
CA ASN A 67 -11.85 -13.73 9.80
C ASN A 67 -11.53 -12.32 9.29
N PHE A 68 -10.32 -11.82 9.54
CA PHE A 68 -9.92 -10.53 9.02
C PHE A 68 -9.91 -10.56 7.48
N GLU A 69 -10.61 -9.60 6.86
CA GLU A 69 -10.62 -9.42 5.41
C GLU A 69 -9.47 -8.51 5.00
N THR A 70 -8.64 -8.98 4.08
CA THR A 70 -7.51 -8.22 3.53
C THR A 70 -7.58 -8.22 2.02
N THR A 71 -7.49 -7.04 1.45
CA THR A 71 -7.42 -6.87 0.00
C THR A 71 -5.99 -7.10 -0.47
N ILE A 72 -5.80 -8.06 -1.38
CA ILE A 72 -4.52 -8.49 -1.91
C ILE A 72 -4.47 -8.34 -3.43
N MET A 73 -3.28 -8.11 -3.97
CA MET A 73 -3.01 -8.10 -5.41
C MET A 73 -1.92 -9.11 -5.73
N HIS A 74 -2.06 -9.80 -6.87
CA HIS A 74 -1.07 -10.75 -7.37
C HIS A 74 -0.15 -10.09 -8.41
N CYS A 75 1.10 -9.87 -8.00
CA CYS A 75 2.18 -9.21 -8.71
C CYS A 75 3.11 -10.22 -9.40
N LYS A 76 2.59 -10.92 -10.42
CA LYS A 76 3.40 -11.84 -11.24
C LYS A 76 4.52 -11.14 -12.01
N SER A 77 4.38 -9.84 -12.24
CA SER A 77 5.40 -8.98 -12.84
C SER A 77 5.32 -7.62 -12.16
N THR A 78 6.48 -7.01 -11.87
CA THR A 78 6.57 -5.66 -11.30
C THR A 78 6.77 -4.67 -12.43
N PRO A 79 5.71 -4.02 -12.97
CA PRO A 79 5.89 -3.04 -14.04
C PRO A 79 6.73 -1.88 -13.52
N LEU A 80 7.53 -1.27 -14.41
CA LEU A 80 8.27 -0.06 -14.09
C LEU A 80 7.28 1.02 -13.63
N LYS A 81 7.54 1.59 -12.45
CA LYS A 81 6.67 2.56 -11.79
C LYS A 81 6.36 3.81 -12.62
N ALA A 82 7.26 4.16 -13.54
CA ALA A 82 7.08 5.25 -14.50
C ALA A 82 5.99 5.00 -15.55
N LYS A 83 5.56 3.74 -15.78
CA LYS A 83 4.54 3.38 -16.78
C LYS A 83 3.17 3.09 -16.18
N GLN A 84 3.14 2.51 -14.98
CA GLN A 84 1.91 2.13 -14.29
C GLN A 84 2.15 2.18 -12.79
N TYR A 85 1.21 2.78 -12.04
CA TYR A 85 1.29 2.89 -10.59
C TYR A 85 0.29 1.91 -9.97
N GLY A 86 0.78 0.94 -9.22
CA GLY A 86 -0.03 -0.14 -8.67
C GLY A 86 0.56 -0.71 -7.38
N PRO A 87 -0.20 -1.48 -6.61
CA PRO A 87 0.29 -2.16 -5.41
C PRO A 87 1.57 -2.98 -5.64
N CYS A 88 1.81 -3.47 -6.86
CA CYS A 88 2.99 -4.26 -7.16
C CYS A 88 4.31 -3.48 -7.17
N ASN A 89 4.26 -2.16 -7.33
CA ASN A 89 5.43 -1.27 -7.34
C ASN A 89 5.29 -0.08 -6.40
N SER A 90 4.33 -0.18 -5.47
CA SER A 90 4.07 0.82 -4.45
C SER A 90 4.93 0.55 -3.22
N GLU A 91 5.49 1.61 -2.68
CA GLU A 91 6.14 1.64 -1.38
C GLU A 91 5.15 1.49 -0.21
N PHE A 92 3.85 1.65 -0.48
CA PHE A 92 2.75 1.30 0.45
C PHE A 92 2.44 -0.20 0.47
N ALA A 93 3.05 -1.01 -0.38
CA ALA A 93 2.69 -2.40 -0.47
C ALA A 93 3.61 -3.27 0.40
N SER A 94 2.99 -4.12 1.21
CA SER A 94 3.66 -5.10 2.05
C SER A 94 3.44 -6.52 1.56
N VAL A 95 4.38 -7.41 1.89
CA VAL A 95 4.28 -8.85 1.59
C VAL A 95 3.05 -9.41 2.26
N PHE A 96 2.16 -10.05 1.50
CA PHE A 96 1.00 -10.71 2.08
C PHE A 96 1.37 -12.09 2.63
N VAL A 97 1.22 -12.27 3.94
CA VAL A 97 1.44 -13.55 4.65
C VAL A 97 0.18 -13.90 5.46
N PRO A 98 -0.66 -14.85 5.01
CA PRO A 98 -1.85 -15.25 5.75
C PRO A 98 -1.46 -16.09 6.96
N MET A 99 -2.05 -15.77 8.11
CA MET A 99 -1.75 -16.45 9.36
C MET A 99 -2.32 -17.85 9.43
N SER A 100 -3.45 -18.15 8.77
CA SER A 100 -3.98 -19.52 8.67
C SER A 100 -2.99 -20.49 8.03
N VAL A 101 -2.30 -20.07 6.96
CA VAL A 101 -1.28 -20.88 6.29
C VAL A 101 -0.06 -21.05 7.18
N THR A 102 0.42 -19.98 7.83
CA THR A 102 1.55 -20.05 8.75
C THR A 102 1.25 -20.92 9.96
N LYS A 103 0.05 -20.82 10.56
CA LYS A 103 -0.40 -21.68 11.68
C LYS A 103 -0.57 -23.14 11.26
N ALA A 104 -1.20 -23.41 10.11
CA ALA A 104 -1.32 -24.76 9.56
C ALA A 104 0.05 -25.35 9.20
N TYR A 105 1.06 -24.53 8.86
CA TYR A 105 2.42 -24.96 8.59
C TYR A 105 3.18 -25.35 9.85
N VAL A 106 3.08 -24.57 10.93
CA VAL A 106 3.59 -24.97 12.25
C VAL A 106 2.98 -26.33 12.67
N ALA A 107 1.80 -26.67 12.14
CA ALA A 107 1.12 -27.95 12.30
C ALA A 107 1.25 -28.96 11.11
N GLY A 108 2.04 -28.68 10.05
CA GLY A 108 2.55 -29.71 9.12
C GLY A 108 1.93 -29.89 7.71
N ARG A 109 1.64 -28.85 6.91
CA ARG A 109 1.03 -29.06 5.56
C ARG A 109 1.57 -28.32 4.32
N MET A 110 2.62 -27.51 4.38
CA MET A 110 3.26 -26.96 3.15
C MET A 110 4.65 -27.55 2.95
N GLY A 111 5.09 -27.74 1.70
CA GLY A 111 6.49 -28.07 1.43
C GLY A 111 7.40 -26.89 1.79
N TYR A 112 8.60 -27.17 2.31
CA TYR A 112 9.58 -26.15 2.74
C TYR A 112 9.84 -25.08 1.66
N ALA A 113 9.95 -25.49 0.39
CA ALA A 113 10.19 -24.58 -0.74
C ALA A 113 9.03 -23.59 -0.95
N ALA A 114 7.78 -24.05 -0.90
CA ALA A 114 6.62 -23.19 -1.07
C ALA A 114 6.44 -22.24 0.13
N LYS A 115 6.77 -22.67 1.35
CA LYS A 115 6.81 -21.75 2.50
C LYS A 115 7.88 -20.69 2.30
N LYS A 116 9.09 -21.09 1.92
CA LYS A 116 10.20 -20.17 1.71
C LYS A 116 9.85 -19.13 0.64
N GLU A 117 9.20 -19.54 -0.46
CA GLU A 117 8.70 -18.64 -1.51
C GLU A 117 7.67 -17.63 -0.99
N TRP A 118 6.81 -18.05 -0.05
CA TRP A 118 5.80 -17.18 0.55
C TRP A 118 6.34 -16.23 1.62
N GLU A 119 7.34 -16.64 2.38
CA GLU A 119 7.97 -15.77 3.40
C GLU A 119 9.02 -14.83 2.80
N ASP A 120 9.63 -15.21 1.68
CA ASP A 120 10.67 -14.42 1.03
C ASP A 120 10.07 -13.23 0.25
N PRO A 121 10.38 -11.98 0.64
CA PRO A 121 9.90 -10.79 -0.04
C PRO A 121 10.35 -10.68 -1.50
N LEU A 122 11.37 -11.42 -1.94
CA LEU A 122 11.87 -11.40 -3.30
C LEU A 122 11.08 -12.31 -4.24
N THR A 123 10.41 -13.34 -3.71
CA THR A 123 9.69 -14.34 -4.50
C THR A 123 8.19 -14.34 -4.24
N ASN A 124 7.73 -13.78 -3.11
CA ASN A 124 6.31 -13.62 -2.85
C ASN A 124 5.69 -12.58 -3.79
N THR A 125 4.83 -13.06 -4.69
CA THR A 125 4.11 -12.27 -5.66
C THR A 125 2.83 -11.64 -5.09
N ARG A 126 2.40 -11.96 -3.88
CA ARG A 126 1.17 -11.41 -3.26
C ARG A 126 1.50 -10.23 -2.37
N ARG A 127 0.80 -9.12 -2.59
CA ARG A 127 0.96 -7.89 -1.81
C ARG A 127 -0.38 -7.39 -1.32
N TYR A 128 -0.40 -6.82 -0.12
CA TYR A 128 -1.52 -6.00 0.36
C TYR A 128 -1.05 -4.55 0.49
N VAL A 129 -2.00 -3.63 0.50
CA VAL A 129 -1.74 -2.20 0.58
C VAL A 129 -1.80 -1.78 2.05
N ASP A 130 -0.68 -1.31 2.59
CA ASP A 130 -0.58 -0.70 3.92
C ASP A 130 -1.39 0.60 3.97
N SER A 131 -1.82 0.96 5.18
CA SER A 131 -2.67 2.12 5.42
C SER A 131 -2.02 3.43 4.92
N PRO A 132 -2.56 4.07 3.87
CA PRO A 132 -2.05 5.35 3.40
C PRO A 132 -2.19 6.44 4.46
N GLN A 133 -3.19 6.30 5.34
CA GLN A 133 -3.43 7.18 6.47
C GLN A 133 -2.22 7.26 7.41
N TRP A 134 -1.56 6.13 7.69
CA TRP A 134 -0.39 6.10 8.56
C TRP A 134 0.76 6.93 7.96
N VAL A 135 1.06 6.76 6.67
CA VAL A 135 2.10 7.56 6.01
C VAL A 135 1.73 9.03 6.00
N LEU A 136 0.48 9.39 5.68
CA LEU A 136 0.00 10.77 5.72
C LEU A 136 0.14 11.41 7.11
N GLN A 137 -0.05 10.61 8.16
CA GLN A 137 0.18 11.04 9.53
C GLN A 137 1.68 11.25 9.82
N VAL A 138 2.54 10.31 9.44
CA VAL A 138 4.00 10.40 9.67
C VAL A 138 4.61 11.57 8.92
N VAL A 139 4.17 11.85 7.69
CA VAL A 139 4.69 12.97 6.89
C VAL A 139 4.03 14.32 7.23
N GLY A 140 3.13 14.37 8.22
CA GLY A 140 2.46 15.60 8.66
C GLY A 140 1.48 16.19 7.64
N ALA A 141 0.97 15.40 6.70
CA ALA A 141 0.09 15.90 5.62
C ALA A 141 -1.26 16.43 6.15
N PHE A 142 -1.84 15.76 7.16
CA PHE A 142 -3.12 16.18 7.75
C PHE A 142 -3.04 17.55 8.42
N GLU A 143 -1.95 17.82 9.13
CA GLU A 143 -1.71 19.10 9.82
C GLU A 143 -1.61 20.25 8.82
N LYS A 144 -0.87 20.05 7.72
CA LYS A 144 -0.74 21.05 6.66
C LYS A 144 -2.04 21.32 5.90
N LEU A 145 -2.97 20.37 5.90
CA LEU A 145 -4.29 20.49 5.26
C LEU A 145 -5.38 20.97 6.20
N GLY A 146 -5.09 21.15 7.50
CA GLY A 146 -6.10 21.50 8.51
C GLY A 146 -7.14 20.41 8.73
N ILE A 147 -6.82 19.15 8.40
CA ILE A 147 -7.70 18.00 8.58
C ILE A 147 -7.46 17.44 9.98
N PRO A 148 -8.50 17.32 10.83
CA PRO A 148 -8.33 16.74 12.15
C PRO A 148 -7.83 15.29 12.04
N LYS A 149 -6.82 14.93 12.83
CA LYS A 149 -6.42 13.53 12.99
C LYS A 149 -7.61 12.82 13.64
N ASN A 150 -8.25 11.87 12.94
CA ASN A 150 -9.22 11.01 13.60
C ASN A 150 -8.49 10.27 14.73
N LYS A 151 -8.96 10.47 15.96
CA LYS A 151 -8.50 9.77 17.16
C LYS A 151 -8.91 8.31 17.11
#